data_AF-A0A919GIL5-F1
#
_entry.id   AF-A0A919GIL5-F1
#
_cell.length_a   1.000
_cell.length_b   1.000
_cell.length_c   1.000
_cell.angle_alpha   90.00
_cell.angle_beta   90.00
_cell.angle_gamma   90.00
#
_symmetry.space_group_name_H-M   'P 1'
#
loop_
_entity.id
_entity.type
_entity.pdbx_description
1 polymer ?
#
loop_
_entity_poly.entity_id
_entity_poly.type
_entity_poly.pdbx_seq_one_letter_code
_entity_poly.pdbx_strand_id
1 'polypeptide(L)'
;MALSTNRFPALTLNTDGHPHPRENTLVGITALLGVLAFTTSFFYNLHLLTSLAGLVGVLTGMWGQFISVTTAERFVLVIATGMSAWGLYLGIAHGGIW
;
A
#
# COMPACT_ATOMS: atom_id res chain seq x y z
N MET A 1 -31.11 5.28 -27.36
CA MET A 1 -30.12 4.50 -26.58
C MET A 1 -28.88 5.38 -26.45
N ALA A 2 -28.79 6.19 -25.39
CA ALA A 2 -27.64 7.08 -25.21
C ALA A 2 -26.47 6.25 -24.69
N LEU A 3 -25.39 6.19 -25.47
CA LEU A 3 -24.14 5.55 -25.06
C LEU A 3 -23.58 6.34 -23.88
N SER A 4 -23.52 5.70 -22.71
CA SER A 4 -22.71 6.15 -21.60
C SER A 4 -21.28 6.31 -22.10
N THR A 5 -20.84 7.55 -22.31
CA THR A 5 -19.44 7.87 -22.56
C THR A 5 -18.63 7.32 -21.39
N ASN A 6 -17.75 6.36 -21.69
CA ASN A 6 -16.71 5.86 -20.78
C ASN A 6 -15.85 7.04 -20.31
N ARG A 7 -16.31 7.74 -19.27
CA ARG A 7 -15.50 8.68 -18.51
C ARG A 7 -14.53 7.79 -17.74
N PHE A 8 -13.25 7.80 -18.13
CA PHE A 8 -12.22 7.23 -17.27
C PHE A 8 -12.47 7.73 -15.84
N PRO A 9 -12.50 6.83 -14.84
CA PRO A 9 -12.72 7.25 -13.46
C PRO A 9 -11.68 8.31 -13.11
N ALA A 10 -12.11 9.36 -12.43
CA ALA A 10 -11.21 10.41 -11.98
C ALA A 10 -10.09 9.76 -11.15
N LEU A 11 -8.84 10.14 -11.42
CA LEU A 11 -7.64 9.59 -10.77
C LEU A 11 -7.49 10.21 -9.38
N THR A 12 -8.45 9.92 -8.51
CA THR A 12 -8.59 10.48 -7.17
C THR A 12 -8.98 9.37 -6.19
N LEU A 13 -8.47 9.46 -4.96
CA LEU A 13 -8.90 8.60 -3.87
C LEU A 13 -10.27 9.03 -3.30
N ASN A 14 -10.62 10.31 -3.46
CA ASN A 14 -11.89 10.88 -3.01
C ASN A 14 -12.99 10.68 -4.06
N THR A 15 -13.31 9.43 -4.37
CA THR A 15 -14.30 9.11 -5.42
C THR A 15 -15.73 9.49 -5.05
N ASP A 16 -16.00 9.71 -3.77
CA ASP A 16 -17.27 10.20 -3.23
C ASP A 16 -17.37 11.74 -3.22
N GLY A 17 -16.32 12.45 -3.65
CA GLY A 17 -16.30 13.91 -3.73
C GLY A 17 -16.00 14.62 -2.40
N HIS A 18 -15.77 13.89 -1.31
CA HIS A 18 -15.42 14.46 -0.01
C HIS A 18 -13.93 14.28 0.30
N PRO A 19 -13.28 15.26 0.97
CA PRO A 19 -11.88 15.11 1.35
C PRO A 19 -11.71 14.17 2.55
N HIS A 20 -10.93 13.10 2.38
CA HIS A 20 -10.56 12.15 3.44
C HIS A 20 -9.06 12.25 3.80
N PRO A 21 -8.61 13.31 4.48
CA PRO A 21 -7.17 13.55 4.66
C PRO A 21 -6.47 12.47 5.49
N ARG A 22 -7.16 11.85 6.46
CA ARG A 22 -6.54 10.84 7.34
C ARG A 22 -6.35 9.52 6.61
N GLU A 23 -7.39 9.09 5.92
CA GLU A 23 -7.47 7.87 5.14
C GLU A 23 -6.49 7.95 3.97
N ASN A 24 -6.50 9.07 3.22
CA ASN A 24 -5.56 9.31 2.12
C ASN A 24 -4.10 9.36 2.59
N THR A 25 -3.84 9.94 3.77
CA THR A 25 -2.49 9.95 4.35
C THR A 25 -2.04 8.53 4.68
N LEU A 26 -2.90 7.71 5.28
CA LEU A 26 -2.58 6.32 5.58
C LEU A 26 -2.31 5.52 4.30
N VAL A 27 -3.14 5.69 3.26
CA VAL A 27 -2.93 5.10 1.93
C VAL A 27 -1.55 5.49 1.39
N GLY A 28 -1.19 6.78 1.48
CA GLY A 28 0.12 7.28 1.05
C GLY A 28 1.28 6.65 1.83
N ILE A 29 1.16 6.56 3.15
CA ILE A 29 2.18 5.93 4.01
C ILE A 29 2.34 4.45 3.65
N THR A 30 1.25 3.69 3.56
CA THR A 30 1.30 2.27 3.21
C THR A 30 1.85 2.05 1.81
N ALA A 31 1.48 2.89 0.83
CA ALA A 31 2.02 2.82 -0.52
C ALA A 31 3.53 3.04 -0.54
N LEU A 32 4.02 4.07 0.17
CA LEU A 32 5.46 4.35 0.29
C LEU A 32 6.20 3.19 0.96
N LEU A 33 5.66 2.64 2.05
CA LEU A 33 6.25 1.50 2.74
C LEU A 33 6.26 0.24 1.87
N GLY A 34 5.18 -0.03 1.13
CA GLY A 34 5.09 -1.16 0.21
C GLY A 34 6.10 -1.06 -0.93
N VAL A 35 6.21 0.10 -1.58
CA VAL A 35 7.21 0.34 -2.62
C VAL A 35 8.62 0.22 -2.05
N LEU A 36 8.88 0.78 -0.87
CA LEU A 36 10.19 0.71 -0.22
C LEU A 36 10.55 -0.75 0.08
N ALA A 37 9.68 -1.49 0.79
CA ALA A 37 9.91 -2.89 1.13
C ALA A 37 10.07 -3.79 -0.12
N PHE A 38 9.26 -3.57 -1.15
CA PHE A 38 9.35 -4.34 -2.39
C PHE A 38 10.67 -4.07 -3.12
N THR A 39 11.04 -2.80 -3.30
CA THR A 39 12.28 -2.43 -4.02
C THR A 39 13.54 -2.81 -3.26
N THR A 40 13.56 -2.65 -1.94
CA THR A 40 14.74 -3.03 -1.13
C THR A 40 14.90 -4.54 -0.99
N SER A 41 13.84 -5.33 -1.19
CA SER A 41 13.89 -6.79 -1.10
C SER A 41 14.80 -7.48 -2.12
N PHE A 42 15.15 -6.79 -3.21
CA PHE A 42 16.11 -7.28 -4.20
C PHE A 42 17.58 -7.15 -3.77
N PHE A 43 17.86 -6.52 -2.63
CA PHE A 43 19.20 -6.33 -2.10
C PHE A 43 19.40 -7.10 -0.80
N TYR A 44 20.28 -8.10 -0.83
CA TYR A 44 20.58 -8.96 0.31
C TYR A 44 20.99 -8.17 1.57
N ASN A 45 21.81 -7.12 1.42
CA ASN A 45 22.32 -6.34 2.55
C ASN A 45 21.28 -5.41 3.22
N LEU A 46 20.07 -5.29 2.65
CA LEU A 46 19.01 -4.41 3.16
C LEU A 46 17.90 -5.17 3.89
N HIS A 47 18.12 -6.43 4.27
CA HIS A 47 17.12 -7.30 4.89
C HIS A 47 16.47 -6.68 6.15
N LEU A 48 17.22 -5.94 6.98
CA LEU A 48 16.69 -5.25 8.15
C LEU A 48 15.66 -4.18 7.78
N LEU A 49 16.03 -3.29 6.84
CA LEU A 49 15.15 -2.23 6.35
C LEU A 49 13.93 -2.82 5.64
N THR A 50 14.14 -3.79 4.77
CA THR A 50 13.10 -4.51 4.04
C THR A 50 12.10 -5.16 5.00
N SER A 51 12.58 -5.83 6.04
CA SER A 51 11.72 -6.51 7.03
C SER A 51 10.90 -5.52 7.84
N LEU A 52 11.51 -4.44 8.34
CA LEU A 52 10.79 -3.43 9.13
C LEU A 52 9.78 -2.66 8.28
N ALA A 53 10.17 -2.23 7.08
CA ALA A 53 9.28 -1.55 6.16
C ALA A 53 8.12 -2.45 5.73
N GLY A 54 8.41 -3.72 5.43
CA GLY A 54 7.40 -4.71 5.09
C GLY A 54 6.44 -4.98 6.24
N LEU A 55 6.94 -5.09 7.48
CA LEU A 55 6.11 -5.31 8.67
C LEU A 55 5.18 -4.13 8.92
N VAL A 56 5.73 -2.91 8.99
CA VAL A 56 4.92 -1.70 9.22
C VAL A 56 3.95 -1.48 8.04
N GLY A 57 4.38 -1.75 6.81
CA GLY A 57 3.56 -1.69 5.62
C GLY A 57 2.37 -2.65 5.66
N VAL A 58 2.58 -3.90 6.07
CA VAL A 58 1.48 -4.87 6.26
C VAL A 58 0.52 -4.40 7.35
N LEU A 59 1.03 -3.97 8.51
CA LEU A 59 0.19 -3.53 9.62
C LEU A 59 -0.67 -2.31 9.26
N THR A 60 -0.04 -1.28 8.67
CA THR A 60 -0.75 -0.07 8.24
C THR A 60 -1.73 -0.37 7.11
N GLY A 61 -1.37 -1.25 6.17
CA GLY A 61 -2.23 -1.68 5.07
C GLY A 61 -3.46 -2.44 5.52
N MET A 62 -3.27 -3.42 6.43
CA MET A 62 -4.38 -4.15 7.03
C MET A 62 -5.29 -3.23 7.84
N TRP A 63 -4.73 -2.30 8.62
CA TRP A 63 -5.53 -1.31 9.34
C TRP A 63 -6.30 -0.38 8.38
N GLY A 64 -5.64 0.06 7.30
CA GLY A 64 -6.21 0.89 6.25
C GLY A 64 -7.47 0.28 5.66
N GLN A 65 -7.46 -1.03 5.39
CA GLN A 65 -8.63 -1.73 4.85
C GLN A 65 -9.89 -1.57 5.72
N PHE A 66 -9.75 -1.46 7.04
CA PHE A 66 -10.88 -1.30 7.97
C PHE A 66 -11.40 0.13 8.08
N ILE A 67 -10.53 1.13 7.85
CA ILE A 67 -10.91 2.55 8.01
C ILE A 67 -11.26 3.24 6.69
N SER A 68 -10.85 2.67 5.54
CA SER A 68 -11.10 3.28 4.23
C SER A 68 -12.59 3.49 3.95
N VAL A 69 -12.89 4.65 3.39
CA VAL A 69 -14.23 5.08 3.00
C VAL A 69 -14.49 4.69 1.55
N THR A 70 -13.48 4.86 0.69
CA THR A 70 -13.66 4.68 -0.76
C THR A 70 -13.06 3.38 -1.28
N THR A 71 -13.57 2.91 -2.42
CA THR A 71 -13.02 1.74 -3.11
C THR A 71 -11.62 2.01 -3.67
N ALA A 72 -11.34 3.26 -4.08
CA ALA A 72 -10.04 3.65 -4.61
C ALA A 72 -8.94 3.55 -3.54
N GLU A 73 -9.22 3.99 -2.30
CA GLU A 73 -8.32 3.81 -1.16
C GLU A 73 -8.01 2.33 -0.91
N ARG A 74 -9.05 1.50 -0.81
CA ARG A 74 -8.93 0.05 -0.59
C ARG A 74 -8.12 -0.63 -1.69
N PHE A 75 -8.33 -0.23 -2.94
CA PHE A 75 -7.61 -0.79 -4.07
C PHE A 75 -6.10 -0.54 -3.95
N VAL A 76 -5.69 0.69 -3.65
CA VAL A 76 -4.28 1.03 -3.45
C VAL A 76 -3.72 0.30 -2.23
N LEU A 77 -4.46 0.24 -1.13
CA LEU A 77 -4.04 -0.45 0.09
C LEU A 77 -3.82 -1.95 -0.12
N VAL A 78 -4.65 -2.65 -0.88
CA VAL A 78 -4.45 -4.07 -1.19
C VAL A 78 -3.13 -4.29 -1.94
N ILE A 79 -2.86 -3.48 -2.97
CA ILE A 79 -1.61 -3.58 -3.73
C ILE A 79 -0.42 -3.27 -2.83
N ALA A 80 -0.49 -2.19 -2.05
CA ALA A 80 0.57 -1.77 -1.15
C ALA A 80 0.84 -2.79 -0.03
N THR A 81 -0.21 -3.42 0.50
CA THR A 81 -0.10 -4.51 1.47
C THR A 81 0.56 -5.72 0.84
N GLY A 82 0.21 -6.08 -0.40
CA GLY A 82 0.84 -7.17 -1.14
C GLY A 82 2.34 -6.93 -1.39
N MET A 83 2.71 -5.71 -1.80
CA MET A 83 4.12 -5.31 -1.93
C MET A 83 4.87 -5.38 -0.59
N SER A 84 4.24 -4.91 0.49
CA SER A 84 4.81 -4.96 1.84
C SER A 84 5.00 -6.40 2.31
N ALA A 85 4.04 -7.28 2.07
CA ALA A 85 4.10 -8.69 2.42
C ALA A 85 5.20 -9.42 1.64
N TRP A 86 5.35 -9.12 0.34
CA TRP A 86 6.44 -9.63 -0.48
C TRP A 86 7.80 -9.22 0.07
N GLY A 87 7.95 -7.91 0.35
CA GLY A 87 9.16 -7.38 0.97
C GLY A 87 9.46 -8.05 2.31
N LEU A 88 8.49 -8.11 3.20
CA LEU A 88 8.62 -8.76 4.52
C LEU A 88 9.06 -10.23 4.40
N TYR A 89 8.41 -10.99 3.50
CA TYR A 89 8.73 -12.40 3.29
C TYR A 89 10.21 -12.58 2.90
N LEU A 90 10.67 -11.82 1.90
CA LEU A 90 12.06 -11.87 1.47
C LEU A 90 13.00 -11.30 2.53
N GLY A 91 12.65 -10.23 3.22
CA GLY A 91 13.45 -9.65 4.30
C GLY A 91 13.72 -10.68 5.40
N ILE A 92 12.68 -11.40 5.85
CA ILE A 92 12.80 -12.49 6.83
C ILE A 92 13.66 -13.63 6.27
N ALA A 93 13.47 -14.00 5.00
CA ALA A 93 14.24 -15.07 4.37
C ALA A 93 15.75 -14.78 4.29
N HIS A 94 16.15 -13.51 4.26
CA HIS A 94 17.56 -13.08 4.16
C HIS A 94 18.23 -12.75 5.50
N GLY A 95 17.59 -13.06 6.64
CA GLY A 95 18.13 -12.79 7.99
C GLY A 95 17.14 -12.03 8.89
N GLY A 96 16.09 -11.46 8.31
CA GLY A 96 15.08 -10.72 9.05
C GLY A 96 15.66 -9.46 9.66
N ILE A 97 15.53 -9.34 10.98
CA ILE A 97 16.00 -8.20 11.77
C ILE A 97 17.38 -8.41 12.40
N TRP A 98 18.13 -9.43 11.97
CA TRP A 98 19.42 -9.83 12.55
C TRP A 98 20.51 -9.98 11.50
#